data_AF-A0A2W6T0I4-F1
#
_entry.id   AF-A0A2W6T0I4-F1
#
_cell.length_a   1.000
_cell.length_b   1.000
_cell.length_c   1.000
_cell.angle_alpha   90.00
_cell.angle_beta   90.00
_cell.angle_gamma   90.00
#
_symmetry.space_group_name_H-M   'P 1'
#
loop_
_entity.id
_entity.type
_entity.pdbx_description
1 polymer ?
#
loop_
_entity_poly.entity_id
_entity_poly.type
_entity_poly.pdbx_seq_one_letter_code
_entity_poly.pdbx_strand_id
1 'polypeptide(L)'
;NYYKSLKGSQQSHLEEKLKLIQTAKDNMNNEEWDIAVPLFKKLQEDWKKIGHVPKSMTNKIWDEFRDACNTFFNNYREKSNTSTDNWKENYKHKKELLDELKTITNEDGSIEKIEAIKTAWNNIGKVPREKISINSEFNKTLREKLKLNKINELELKEEGLSENQLTDKARKIKSQISDLEAEIVKLENNLAFFNKPSRENPLLKDTFDTIDEKKAHLETLRQNLHSIIAGE
;
A
#
# COMPACT_ATOMS: atom_id res chain seq x y z
N ASN A 1 -55.75 -16.57 1.02
CA ASN A 1 -54.57 -16.35 0.14
C ASN A 1 -53.51 -15.41 0.71
N TYR A 2 -53.86 -14.33 1.45
CA TYR A 2 -52.90 -13.41 2.08
C TYR A 2 -51.96 -14.01 3.14
N TYR A 3 -52.48 -14.80 4.10
CA TYR A 3 -51.63 -15.41 5.13
C TYR A 3 -50.63 -16.44 4.58
N LYS A 4 -50.98 -17.11 3.48
CA LYS A 4 -50.11 -18.07 2.80
C LYS A 4 -48.97 -17.36 2.07
N SER A 5 -49.24 -16.22 1.42
CA SER A 5 -48.19 -15.40 0.78
C SER A 5 -47.28 -14.74 1.80
N LEU A 6 -47.82 -14.24 2.92
CA LEU A 6 -47.02 -13.64 4.00
C LEU A 6 -46.08 -14.66 4.65
N LYS A 7 -46.56 -15.89 4.89
CA LYS A 7 -45.71 -16.98 5.41
C LYS A 7 -44.62 -17.36 4.41
N GLY A 8 -44.94 -17.37 3.12
CA GLY A 8 -43.95 -17.58 2.05
C GLY A 8 -42.86 -16.52 2.01
N SER A 9 -43.22 -15.23 2.09
CA SER A 9 -42.24 -14.14 2.08
C SER A 9 -41.36 -14.14 3.33
N GLN A 10 -41.93 -14.43 4.51
CA GLN A 10 -41.15 -14.53 5.76
C GLN A 10 -40.15 -15.69 5.73
N GLN A 11 -40.51 -16.80 5.07
CA GLN A 11 -39.61 -17.94 4.88
C GLN A 11 -38.47 -17.59 3.91
N SER A 12 -38.76 -16.91 2.80
CA SER A 12 -37.72 -16.41 1.87
C SER A 12 -36.74 -15.46 2.57
N HIS A 13 -37.25 -14.49 3.34
CA HIS A 13 -36.42 -13.57 4.10
C HIS A 13 -35.55 -14.29 5.14
N LEU A 14 -36.08 -15.36 5.76
CA LEU A 14 -35.32 -16.17 6.71
C LEU A 14 -34.16 -16.88 6.02
N GLU A 15 -34.41 -17.50 4.87
CA GLU A 15 -33.37 -18.17 4.07
C GLU A 15 -32.29 -17.20 3.59
N GLU A 16 -32.67 -16.00 3.15
CA GLU A 16 -31.73 -14.95 2.77
C GLU A 16 -30.88 -14.48 3.96
N LYS A 17 -31.50 -14.25 5.13
CA LYS A 17 -30.76 -13.87 6.34
C LYS A 17 -29.82 -14.96 6.83
N LEU A 18 -30.23 -16.24 6.74
CA LEU A 18 -29.38 -17.37 7.08
C LEU A 18 -28.16 -17.47 6.15
N LYS A 19 -28.31 -17.17 4.85
CA LYS A 19 -27.18 -17.09 3.92
C LYS A 19 -26.20 -15.98 4.31
N LEU A 20 -26.70 -14.79 4.66
CA LEU A 20 -25.84 -13.70 5.14
C LEU A 20 -25.08 -14.09 6.42
N ILE A 21 -25.74 -14.77 7.36
CA ILE A 21 -25.10 -15.27 8.58
C ILE A 21 -24.00 -16.27 8.24
N GLN A 22 -24.27 -17.22 7.33
CA GLN A 22 -23.27 -18.22 6.95
C GLN A 22 -22.05 -17.55 6.34
N THR A 23 -22.23 -16.63 5.38
CA THR A 23 -21.13 -15.87 4.80
C THR A 23 -20.37 -15.06 5.85
N ALA A 24 -21.06 -14.44 6.82
CA ALA A 24 -20.42 -13.73 7.92
C ALA A 24 -19.58 -14.69 8.78
N LYS A 25 -20.10 -15.86 9.15
CA LYS A 25 -19.38 -16.87 9.95
C LYS A 25 -18.16 -17.43 9.23
N ASP A 26 -18.26 -17.69 7.94
CA ASP A 26 -17.16 -18.21 7.13
C ASP A 26 -16.00 -17.20 7.01
N ASN A 27 -16.30 -15.90 7.15
CA ASN A 27 -15.34 -14.82 6.94
C ASN A 27 -14.98 -14.05 8.23
N MET A 28 -15.53 -14.39 9.39
CA MET A 28 -15.33 -13.59 10.62
C MET A 28 -13.89 -13.58 11.15
N ASN A 29 -13.08 -14.55 10.73
CA ASN A 29 -11.65 -14.64 11.07
C ASN A 29 -10.73 -14.34 9.87
N ASN A 30 -11.28 -13.81 8.76
CA ASN A 30 -10.48 -13.50 7.57
C ASN A 30 -9.64 -12.23 7.81
N GLU A 31 -8.30 -12.36 7.70
CA GLU A 31 -7.34 -11.24 7.87
C GLU A 31 -7.05 -10.48 6.56
N GLU A 32 -7.66 -10.84 5.42
CA GLU A 32 -7.59 -10.08 4.17
C GLU A 32 -8.48 -8.83 4.24
N TRP A 33 -8.08 -7.87 5.08
CA TRP A 33 -8.90 -6.72 5.47
C TRP A 33 -9.41 -5.88 4.29
N ASP A 34 -8.62 -5.75 3.22
CA ASP A 34 -8.99 -5.00 2.02
C ASP A 34 -10.21 -5.60 1.30
N ILE A 35 -10.44 -6.91 1.45
CA ILE A 35 -11.57 -7.65 0.85
C ILE A 35 -12.68 -7.86 1.89
N ALA A 36 -12.29 -8.27 3.09
CA ALA A 36 -13.23 -8.65 4.14
C ALA A 36 -13.99 -7.44 4.73
N VAL A 37 -13.36 -6.26 4.88
CA VAL A 37 -14.06 -5.08 5.42
C VAL A 37 -15.21 -4.62 4.50
N PRO A 38 -15.01 -4.46 3.18
CA PRO A 38 -16.12 -4.19 2.26
C PRO A 38 -17.20 -5.27 2.27
N LEU A 39 -16.81 -6.55 2.36
CA LEU A 39 -17.77 -7.66 2.46
C LEU A 39 -18.67 -7.51 3.70
N PHE A 40 -18.11 -7.30 4.89
CA PHE A 40 -18.89 -7.16 6.11
C PHE A 40 -19.82 -5.94 6.10
N LYS A 41 -19.38 -4.81 5.51
CA LYS A 41 -20.26 -3.66 5.29
C LYS A 41 -21.44 -4.00 4.39
N LYS A 42 -21.18 -4.69 3.27
CA LYS A 42 -22.22 -5.15 2.34
C LYS A 42 -23.20 -6.11 3.02
N LEU A 43 -22.71 -7.07 3.82
CA LEU A 43 -23.57 -7.99 4.58
C LEU A 43 -24.50 -7.23 5.54
N GLN A 44 -24.00 -6.20 6.25
CA GLN A 44 -24.82 -5.36 7.13
C GLN A 44 -25.84 -4.51 6.39
N GLU A 45 -25.51 -4.03 5.19
CA GLU A 45 -26.45 -3.32 4.32
C GLU A 45 -27.54 -4.24 3.80
N ASP A 46 -27.17 -5.41 3.27
CA ASP A 46 -28.10 -6.38 2.72
C ASP A 46 -29.02 -6.95 3.81
N TRP A 47 -28.52 -7.14 5.03
CA TRP A 47 -29.33 -7.52 6.20
C TRP A 47 -30.51 -6.56 6.45
N LYS A 48 -30.27 -5.24 6.31
CA LYS A 48 -31.28 -4.19 6.53
C LYS A 48 -32.33 -4.14 5.41
N LYS A 49 -31.96 -4.58 4.19
CA LYS A 49 -32.87 -4.61 3.03
C LYS A 49 -33.84 -5.79 3.09
N ILE A 50 -33.43 -6.89 3.73
CA ILE A 50 -34.27 -8.08 3.87
C ILE A 50 -35.38 -7.80 4.89
N GLY A 51 -36.63 -8.06 4.49
CA GLY A 51 -37.81 -7.83 5.29
C GLY A 51 -37.92 -8.69 6.56
N HIS A 52 -39.11 -8.67 7.17
CA HIS A 52 -39.35 -9.38 8.42
C HIS A 52 -39.33 -10.90 8.24
N VAL A 53 -38.81 -11.58 9.26
CA VAL A 53 -38.79 -13.05 9.41
C VAL A 53 -39.83 -13.49 10.44
N PRO A 54 -40.08 -14.79 10.64
CA PRO A 54 -40.93 -15.26 11.73
C PRO A 54 -40.45 -14.74 13.10
N LYS A 55 -41.38 -14.28 13.94
CA LYS A 55 -41.08 -13.71 15.27
C LYS A 55 -40.24 -14.64 16.13
N SER A 56 -40.47 -15.95 16.06
CA SER A 56 -39.73 -16.97 16.80
C SER A 56 -38.23 -17.03 16.45
N MET A 57 -37.84 -16.59 15.25
CA MET A 57 -36.46 -16.65 14.78
C MET A 57 -35.76 -15.28 14.82
N THR A 58 -36.50 -14.18 14.94
CA THR A 58 -35.99 -12.81 14.75
C THR A 58 -34.77 -12.51 15.63
N ASN A 59 -34.87 -12.77 16.93
CA ASN A 59 -33.77 -12.49 17.86
C ASN A 59 -32.59 -13.41 17.62
N LYS A 60 -32.84 -14.73 17.49
CA LYS A 60 -31.80 -15.73 17.27
C LYS A 60 -30.92 -15.39 16.06
N ILE A 61 -31.53 -15.12 14.91
CA ILE A 61 -30.76 -14.82 13.69
C ILE A 61 -30.04 -13.48 13.80
N TRP A 62 -30.63 -12.51 14.49
CA TRP A 62 -29.99 -11.21 14.69
C TRP A 62 -28.75 -11.34 15.57
N ASP A 63 -28.86 -12.05 16.69
CA ASP A 63 -27.75 -12.27 17.60
C ASP A 63 -26.61 -13.02 16.90
N GLU A 64 -26.91 -14.09 16.15
CA GLU A 64 -25.91 -14.82 15.38
C GLU A 64 -25.20 -13.96 14.32
N PHE A 65 -25.95 -13.11 13.61
CA PHE A 65 -25.38 -12.20 12.62
C PHE A 65 -24.51 -11.12 13.27
N ARG A 66 -25.01 -10.53 14.36
CA ARG A 66 -24.34 -9.48 15.11
C ARG A 66 -23.03 -10.00 15.70
N ASP A 67 -23.04 -11.20 16.26
CA ASP A 67 -21.85 -11.79 16.88
C ASP A 67 -20.76 -12.08 15.84
N ALA A 68 -21.12 -12.63 14.67
CA ALA A 68 -20.15 -12.81 13.58
C ALA A 68 -19.53 -11.48 13.12
N CYS A 69 -20.35 -10.43 12.97
CA CYS A 69 -19.86 -9.08 12.63
C CYS A 69 -18.96 -8.50 13.73
N ASN A 70 -19.35 -8.66 15.00
CA ASN A 70 -18.58 -8.14 16.14
C ASN A 70 -17.23 -8.83 16.24
N THR A 71 -17.16 -10.14 16.09
CA THR A 71 -15.91 -10.91 16.06
C THR A 71 -14.96 -10.36 15.01
N PHE A 72 -15.43 -10.20 13.77
CA PHE A 72 -14.63 -9.63 12.69
C PHE A 72 -14.08 -8.23 13.01
N PHE A 73 -14.94 -7.30 13.45
CA PHE A 73 -14.52 -5.93 13.74
C PHE A 73 -13.72 -5.77 15.03
N ASN A 74 -13.80 -6.73 15.96
CA ASN A 74 -12.91 -6.81 17.12
C ASN A 74 -11.51 -7.22 16.67
N ASN A 75 -11.39 -8.31 15.90
CA ASN A 75 -10.12 -8.77 15.34
C ASN A 75 -9.43 -7.69 14.50
N TYR A 76 -10.20 -7.01 13.63
CA TYR A 76 -9.72 -5.89 12.84
C TYR A 76 -9.16 -4.74 13.70
N ARG A 77 -9.84 -4.38 14.80
CA ARG A 77 -9.40 -3.34 15.73
C ARG A 77 -8.15 -3.74 16.50
N GLU A 78 -8.08 -4.97 17.00
CA GLU A 78 -6.90 -5.48 17.71
C GLU A 78 -5.66 -5.47 16.82
N LYS A 79 -5.78 -5.92 15.56
CA LYS A 79 -4.68 -5.89 14.59
C LYS A 79 -4.28 -4.45 14.21
N SER A 80 -5.24 -3.54 14.11
CA SER A 80 -4.96 -2.12 13.84
C SER A 80 -4.29 -1.44 15.04
N ASN A 81 -4.72 -1.74 16.27
CA ASN A 81 -4.14 -1.17 17.49
C ASN A 81 -2.70 -1.66 17.70
N THR A 82 -2.47 -2.97 17.59
CA THR A 82 -1.11 -3.55 17.65
C THR A 82 -0.20 -2.96 16.58
N SER A 83 -0.70 -2.78 15.34
CA SER A 83 0.05 -2.11 14.28
C SER A 83 0.35 -0.64 14.62
N THR A 84 -0.60 0.08 15.22
CA THR A 84 -0.42 1.49 15.61
C THR A 84 0.59 1.65 16.74
N ASP A 85 0.56 0.76 17.73
CA ASP A 85 1.52 0.78 18.83
C ASP A 85 2.93 0.38 18.36
N ASN A 86 3.02 -0.60 17.45
CA ASN A 86 4.27 -0.90 16.76
C ASN A 86 4.82 0.31 15.99
N TRP A 87 3.95 1.12 15.37
CA TRP A 87 4.41 2.34 14.69
C TRP A 87 4.93 3.40 15.65
N LYS A 88 4.28 3.59 16.81
CA LYS A 88 4.77 4.51 17.85
C LYS A 88 6.15 4.09 18.37
N GLU A 89 6.34 2.80 18.62
CA GLU A 89 7.64 2.28 19.07
C GLU A 89 8.70 2.42 17.97
N ASN A 90 8.35 2.10 16.72
CA ASN A 90 9.22 2.34 15.57
C ASN A 90 9.64 3.83 15.46
N TYR A 91 8.72 4.76 15.69
CA TYR A 91 9.03 6.19 15.69
C TYR A 91 10.00 6.56 16.80
N LYS A 92 9.82 6.01 18.01
CA LYS A 92 10.72 6.24 19.14
C LYS A 92 12.13 5.73 18.83
N HIS A 93 12.28 4.49 18.36
CA HIS A 93 13.58 3.95 17.95
C HIS A 93 14.22 4.75 16.82
N LYS A 94 13.45 5.16 15.80
CA LYS A 94 13.96 6.05 14.75
C LYS A 94 14.42 7.38 15.33
N LYS A 95 13.69 7.97 16.27
CA LYS A 95 14.11 9.21 16.92
C LYS A 95 15.43 9.05 17.67
N GLU A 96 15.60 7.96 18.41
CA GLU A 96 16.84 7.64 19.12
C GLU A 96 18.02 7.52 18.14
N LEU A 97 17.86 6.78 17.04
CA LEU A 97 18.90 6.66 15.99
C LEU A 97 19.22 7.98 15.30
N LEU A 98 18.21 8.84 15.08
CA LEU A 98 18.43 10.17 14.52
C LEU A 98 19.23 11.06 15.47
N ASP A 99 18.90 11.00 16.76
CA ASP A 99 19.60 11.76 17.79
C ASP A 99 21.04 11.24 17.93
N GLU A 100 21.27 9.93 17.90
CA GLU A 100 22.59 9.31 17.85
C GLU A 100 23.38 9.79 16.62
N LEU A 101 22.78 9.75 15.42
CA LEU A 101 23.40 10.24 14.18
C LEU A 101 23.79 11.72 14.27
N LYS A 102 22.97 12.57 14.92
CA LYS A 102 23.28 13.99 15.12
C LYS A 102 24.50 14.18 16.03
N THR A 103 24.66 13.34 17.05
CA THR A 103 25.79 13.43 18.01
C THR A 103 27.13 12.98 17.44
N ILE A 104 27.15 12.20 16.35
CA ILE A 104 28.40 11.78 15.70
C ILE A 104 29.19 13.01 15.23
N THR A 105 30.39 13.18 15.77
CA THR A 105 31.36 14.23 15.39
C THR A 105 32.36 13.70 14.36
N ASN A 106 33.19 14.58 13.79
CA ASN A 106 34.23 14.17 12.82
C ASN A 106 35.35 13.33 13.46
N GLU A 107 35.52 13.39 14.79
CA GLU A 107 36.53 12.64 15.52
C GLU A 107 36.01 11.24 15.92
N ASP A 108 34.69 11.12 16.16
CA ASP A 108 34.00 9.85 16.49
C ASP A 108 33.39 9.14 15.28
N GLY A 109 33.43 9.79 14.11
CA GLY A 109 32.72 9.47 12.87
C GLY A 109 33.36 8.35 12.07
N SER A 110 33.51 7.17 12.68
CA SER A 110 33.78 5.97 11.90
C SER A 110 32.61 5.71 10.95
N ILE A 111 32.94 5.50 9.68
CA ILE A 111 32.00 5.14 8.61
C ILE A 111 31.12 3.96 9.05
N GLU A 112 31.71 3.04 9.81
CA GLU A 112 31.05 1.89 10.43
C GLU A 112 29.87 2.25 11.33
N LYS A 113 29.98 3.29 12.17
CA LYS A 113 28.87 3.73 13.04
C LYS A 113 27.72 4.31 12.22
N ILE A 114 28.05 5.11 11.20
CA ILE A 114 27.04 5.71 10.32
C ILE A 114 26.31 4.61 9.53
N GLU A 115 27.05 3.61 9.03
CA GLU A 115 26.46 2.48 8.31
C GLU A 115 25.63 1.57 9.23
N ALA A 116 26.06 1.37 10.47
CA ALA A 116 25.30 0.65 11.49
C ALA A 116 23.97 1.37 11.80
N ILE A 117 23.99 2.69 11.97
CA ILE A 117 22.79 3.49 12.19
C ILE A 117 21.87 3.46 10.96
N LYS A 118 22.42 3.57 9.74
CA LYS A 118 21.65 3.44 8.50
C LYS A 118 20.98 2.08 8.39
N THR A 119 21.70 1.01 8.70
CA THR A 119 21.17 -0.36 8.68
C THR A 119 20.06 -0.52 9.72
N ALA A 120 20.31 -0.10 10.96
CA ALA A 120 19.31 -0.12 12.03
C ALA A 120 18.07 0.70 11.67
N TRP A 121 18.25 1.89 11.08
CA TRP A 121 17.16 2.75 10.63
C TRP A 121 16.27 2.08 9.61
N ASN A 122 16.89 1.42 8.63
CA ASN A 122 16.15 0.77 7.58
C ASN A 122 15.43 -0.47 8.08
N ASN A 123 15.98 -1.21 9.05
CA ASN A 123 15.33 -2.36 9.67
C ASN A 123 14.08 -1.96 10.49
N ILE A 124 13.95 -0.70 10.90
CA ILE A 124 12.75 -0.23 11.59
C ILE A 124 11.63 0.03 10.58
N GLY A 125 10.48 -0.58 10.85
CA GLY A 125 9.28 -0.52 10.02
C GLY A 125 8.60 0.86 9.94
N LYS A 126 7.31 0.83 9.61
CA LYS A 126 6.51 2.05 9.39
C LYS A 126 6.37 2.86 10.68
N VAL A 127 6.27 4.17 10.53
CA VAL A 127 5.98 5.15 11.59
C VAL A 127 4.60 5.77 11.38
N PRO A 128 4.00 6.42 12.40
CA PRO A 128 2.71 7.08 12.24
C PRO A 128 2.78 8.13 11.14
N ARG A 129 1.71 8.26 10.34
CA ARG A 129 1.66 9.17 9.18
C ARG A 129 2.03 10.61 9.54
N GLU A 130 1.57 11.09 10.69
CA GLU A 130 1.88 12.44 11.20
C GLU A 130 3.37 12.66 11.49
N LYS A 131 4.13 11.58 11.66
CA LYS A 131 5.56 11.59 12.02
C LYS A 131 6.48 11.09 10.90
N ILE A 132 5.94 10.92 9.69
CA ILE A 132 6.71 10.43 8.53
C ILE A 132 7.86 11.37 8.12
N SER A 133 7.79 12.65 8.52
CA SER A 133 8.83 13.65 8.29
C SER A 133 10.19 13.27 8.87
N ILE A 134 10.22 12.39 9.88
CA ILE A 134 11.46 11.92 10.50
C ILE A 134 12.39 11.23 9.49
N ASN A 135 11.85 10.58 8.46
CA ASN A 135 12.64 9.96 7.39
C ASN A 135 13.36 11.03 6.54
N SER A 136 12.69 12.17 6.29
CA SER A 136 13.31 13.28 5.58
C SER A 136 14.40 13.93 6.41
N GLU A 137 14.18 14.06 7.73
CA GLU A 137 15.16 14.62 8.65
C GLU A 137 16.40 13.73 8.74
N PHE A 138 16.21 12.42 8.90
CA PHE A 138 17.30 11.45 8.90
C PHE A 138 18.12 11.47 7.61
N ASN A 139 17.49 11.43 6.44
CA ASN A 139 18.20 11.48 5.17
C ASN A 139 18.99 12.79 5.00
N LYS A 140 18.48 13.91 5.50
CA LYS A 140 19.19 15.19 5.48
C LYS A 140 20.43 15.14 6.39
N THR A 141 20.25 14.72 7.65
CA THR A 141 21.36 14.61 8.61
C THR A 141 22.41 13.60 8.14
N LEU A 142 21.99 12.45 7.61
CA LEU A 142 22.89 11.44 7.06
C LEU A 142 23.75 12.01 5.94
N ARG A 143 23.16 12.75 4.99
CA ARG A 143 23.91 13.42 3.92
C ARG A 143 24.90 14.44 4.46
N GLU A 144 24.51 15.23 5.46
CA GLU A 144 25.40 16.20 6.12
C GLU A 144 26.60 15.48 6.77
N LYS A 145 26.35 14.40 7.51
CA LYS A 145 27.42 13.62 8.18
C LYS A 145 28.35 12.92 7.19
N LEU A 146 27.83 12.37 6.10
CA LEU A 146 28.64 11.74 5.07
C LEU A 146 29.50 12.75 4.28
N LYS A 147 28.95 13.95 4.01
CA LYS A 147 29.72 15.06 3.38
C LYS A 147 30.84 15.56 4.27
N LEU A 148 30.60 15.70 5.57
CA LEU A 148 31.62 16.10 6.55
C LEU A 148 32.76 15.08 6.64
N ASN A 149 32.47 13.80 6.44
CA ASN A 149 33.46 12.71 6.43
C ASN A 149 34.20 12.51 5.08
N LYS A 150 34.06 13.44 4.13
CA LYS A 150 34.68 13.37 2.77
C LYS A 150 34.38 12.07 2.01
N ILE A 151 33.23 11.45 2.27
CA ILE A 151 32.77 10.30 1.49
C ILE A 151 32.18 10.85 0.19
N ASN A 152 32.70 10.39 -0.95
CA ASN A 152 32.14 10.73 -2.26
C ASN A 152 30.67 10.29 -2.29
N GLU A 153 29.79 11.22 -2.66
CA GLU A 153 28.33 11.04 -2.80
C GLU A 153 27.96 9.88 -3.76
N LEU A 154 28.94 9.36 -4.51
CA LEU A 154 28.86 8.31 -5.52
C LEU A 154 28.95 6.87 -4.98
N GLU A 155 29.40 6.64 -3.74
CA GLU A 155 29.49 5.27 -3.16
C GLU A 155 28.38 4.93 -2.16
N LEU A 156 27.37 5.81 -2.02
CA LEU A 156 26.12 5.44 -1.37
C LEU A 156 25.34 4.49 -2.28
N LYS A 157 25.77 3.23 -2.35
CA LYS A 157 24.87 2.17 -2.76
C LYS A 157 23.64 2.24 -1.85
N GLU A 158 22.45 2.25 -2.45
CA GLU A 158 21.17 2.10 -1.75
C GLU A 158 21.01 0.69 -1.14
N GLU A 159 22.10 0.05 -0.74
CA GLU A 159 22.10 -1.19 0.01
C GLU A 159 21.54 -0.90 1.42
N GLY A 160 20.52 -1.67 1.79
CA GLY A 160 19.92 -1.68 3.12
C GLY A 160 18.46 -1.26 3.21
N LEU A 161 17.73 -0.96 2.12
CA LEU A 161 16.28 -0.70 2.21
C LEU A 161 15.55 -1.93 2.81
N SER A 162 14.71 -1.73 3.84
CA SER A 162 13.83 -2.80 4.34
C SER A 162 12.95 -3.34 3.22
N GLU A 163 12.62 -4.63 3.27
CA GLU A 163 11.72 -5.31 2.33
C GLU A 163 10.43 -4.53 2.06
N ASN A 164 9.87 -3.85 3.07
CA ASN A 164 8.70 -2.99 2.90
C ASN A 164 8.99 -1.71 2.11
N GLN A 165 10.18 -1.11 2.27
CA GLN A 165 10.61 0.06 1.50
C GLN A 165 11.01 -0.32 0.07
N LEU A 166 11.64 -1.49 -0.12
CA LEU A 166 11.88 -2.07 -1.44
C LEU A 166 10.56 -2.33 -2.17
N THR A 167 9.57 -2.91 -1.47
CA THR A 167 8.23 -3.14 -2.01
C THR A 167 7.52 -1.84 -2.36
N ASP A 168 7.58 -0.82 -1.49
CA ASP A 168 6.96 0.48 -1.76
C ASP A 168 7.66 1.22 -2.92
N LYS A 169 8.98 1.11 -3.04
CA LYS A 169 9.78 1.66 -4.16
C LYS A 169 9.47 0.93 -5.47
N ALA A 170 9.44 -0.40 -5.45
CA ALA A 170 9.03 -1.23 -6.58
C ALA A 170 7.61 -0.87 -7.05
N ARG A 171 6.66 -0.66 -6.12
CA ARG A 171 5.29 -0.24 -6.44
C ARG A 171 5.27 1.14 -7.12
N LYS A 172 6.05 2.10 -6.63
CA LYS A 172 6.15 3.43 -7.25
C LYS A 172 6.75 3.37 -8.66
N ILE A 173 7.86 2.65 -8.83
CA ILE A 173 8.50 2.49 -10.14
C ILE A 173 7.54 1.78 -11.11
N LYS A 174 6.81 0.76 -10.65
CA LYS A 174 5.77 0.10 -11.46
C LYS A 174 4.65 1.04 -11.89
N SER A 175 4.24 1.98 -11.03
CA SER A 175 3.28 3.04 -11.41
C SER A 175 3.87 3.95 -12.48
N GLN A 176 5.11 4.43 -12.30
CA GLN A 176 5.78 5.31 -13.26
C GLN A 176 5.96 4.64 -14.64
N ILE A 177 6.28 3.34 -14.66
CA ILE A 177 6.33 2.51 -15.87
C ILE A 177 4.98 2.52 -16.57
N SER A 178 3.90 2.22 -15.84
CA SER A 178 2.53 2.21 -16.40
C SER A 178 2.11 3.56 -16.97
N ASP A 179 2.47 4.66 -16.30
CA ASP A 179 2.14 6.01 -16.74
C ASP A 179 2.91 6.38 -18.02
N LEU A 180 4.21 6.09 -18.07
CA LEU A 180 5.05 6.31 -19.26
C LEU A 180 4.61 5.45 -20.45
N GLU A 181 4.24 4.19 -20.22
CA GLU A 181 3.69 3.31 -21.26
C GLU A 181 2.40 3.90 -21.84
N ALA A 182 1.49 4.38 -20.98
CA ALA A 182 0.25 5.02 -21.43
C ALA A 182 0.52 6.30 -22.23
N GLU A 183 1.49 7.12 -21.82
CA GLU A 183 1.92 8.31 -22.57
C GLU A 183 2.52 7.96 -23.93
N ILE A 184 3.41 6.96 -23.99
CA ILE A 184 4.01 6.50 -25.25
C ILE A 184 2.92 6.01 -26.20
N VAL A 185 1.99 5.18 -25.74
CA VAL A 185 0.87 4.69 -26.55
C VAL A 185 0.02 5.85 -27.06
N LYS A 186 -0.24 6.87 -26.24
CA LYS A 186 -0.98 8.07 -26.66
C LYS A 186 -0.23 8.83 -27.76
N LEU A 187 1.08 9.01 -27.64
CA LEU A 187 1.90 9.68 -28.65
C LEU A 187 1.98 8.86 -29.95
N GLU A 188 2.13 7.55 -29.86
CA GLU A 188 2.13 6.64 -31.01
C GLU A 188 0.77 6.63 -31.72
N ASN A 189 -0.33 6.61 -30.98
CA ASN A 189 -1.67 6.75 -31.55
C ASN A 189 -1.86 8.11 -32.22
N ASN A 190 -1.37 9.19 -31.60
CA ASN A 190 -1.37 10.53 -32.21
C ASN A 190 -0.64 10.54 -33.55
N LEU A 191 0.51 9.86 -33.65
CA LEU A 191 1.25 9.69 -34.90
C LEU A 191 0.49 8.84 -35.92
N ALA A 192 -0.23 7.81 -35.47
CA ALA A 192 -1.01 6.93 -36.35
C ALA A 192 -2.21 7.61 -37.03
N PHE A 193 -2.68 8.77 -36.53
CA PHE A 193 -3.69 9.58 -37.22
C PHE A 193 -3.17 10.27 -38.49
N PHE A 194 -1.86 10.36 -38.68
CA PHE A 194 -1.28 10.90 -39.90
C PHE A 194 -1.25 9.83 -40.99
N ASN A 195 -1.66 10.15 -42.22
CA ASN A 195 -1.71 9.18 -43.33
C ASN A 195 -0.33 8.56 -43.68
N LYS A 196 0.77 9.26 -43.35
CA LYS A 196 2.16 8.80 -43.48
C LYS A 196 3.03 9.45 -42.40
N PRO A 197 3.05 8.91 -41.17
CA PRO A 197 3.93 9.45 -40.14
C PRO A 197 5.37 9.11 -40.52
N SER A 198 6.22 10.13 -40.56
CA SER A 198 7.63 9.99 -40.92
C SER A 198 8.48 10.87 -40.03
N ARG A 199 9.65 10.36 -39.63
CA ARG A 199 10.68 11.09 -38.89
C ARG A 199 11.24 12.28 -39.68
N GLU A 200 11.14 12.21 -41.01
CA GLU A 200 11.53 13.29 -41.92
C GLU A 200 10.51 14.44 -41.96
N ASN A 201 9.32 14.28 -41.37
CA ASN A 201 8.33 15.35 -41.29
C ASN A 201 8.69 16.30 -40.13
N PRO A 202 9.01 17.58 -40.39
CA PRO A 202 9.41 18.53 -39.36
C PRO A 202 8.36 18.71 -38.24
N LEU A 203 7.07 18.53 -38.56
CA LEU A 203 5.98 18.65 -37.58
C LEU A 203 5.87 17.44 -36.65
N LEU A 204 6.42 16.28 -37.04
CA LEU A 204 6.33 15.03 -36.29
C LEU A 204 7.66 14.65 -35.63
N LYS A 205 8.77 15.25 -36.07
CA LYS A 205 10.12 14.98 -35.57
C LYS A 205 10.20 15.07 -34.05
N ASP A 206 9.75 16.18 -33.47
CA ASP A 206 9.77 16.38 -32.01
C ASP A 206 8.95 15.30 -31.27
N THR A 207 7.86 14.82 -31.87
CA THR A 207 7.05 13.75 -31.29
C THR A 207 7.77 12.41 -31.32
N PHE A 208 8.47 12.09 -32.40
CA PHE A 208 9.32 10.90 -32.48
C PHE A 208 10.48 10.96 -31.49
N ASP A 209 11.16 12.10 -31.40
CA ASP A 209 12.27 12.29 -30.47
C ASP A 209 11.78 12.15 -29.01
N THR A 210 10.62 12.73 -28.69
CA THR A 210 9.97 12.58 -27.37
C THR A 210 9.62 11.12 -27.06
N ILE A 211 9.12 10.36 -28.05
CA ILE A 211 8.84 8.93 -27.86
C ILE A 211 10.12 8.15 -27.58
N ASP A 212 11.21 8.44 -28.30
CA ASP A 212 12.49 7.76 -28.12
C ASP A 212 13.08 8.05 -26.73
N GLU A 213 13.04 9.30 -26.28
CA GLU A 213 13.45 9.70 -24.92
C GLU A 213 12.62 8.97 -23.84
N LYS A 214 11.30 8.92 -24.01
CA LYS A 214 10.41 8.24 -23.06
C LYS A 214 10.66 6.72 -23.05
N LYS A 215 10.94 6.11 -24.19
CA LYS A 215 11.30 4.68 -24.29
C LYS A 215 12.65 4.39 -23.61
N ALA A 216 13.64 5.27 -23.77
CA ALA A 216 14.92 5.14 -23.08
C ALA A 216 14.74 5.23 -21.55
N HIS A 217 13.95 6.20 -21.08
CA HIS A 217 13.65 6.33 -19.64
C HIS A 217 12.86 5.14 -19.09
N LEU A 218 11.88 4.63 -19.86
CA LEU A 218 11.12 3.43 -19.51
C LEU A 218 12.05 2.23 -19.29
N GLU A 219 13.04 2.06 -20.16
CA GLU A 219 14.02 0.97 -20.05
C GLU A 219 14.88 1.10 -18.79
N THR A 220 15.38 2.30 -18.48
CA THR A 220 16.11 2.55 -17.22
C THR A 220 15.26 2.22 -15.99
N LEU A 221 13.98 2.59 -15.99
CA LEU A 221 13.08 2.27 -14.88
C LEU A 221 12.81 0.77 -14.76
N ARG A 222 12.71 0.04 -15.88
CA ARG A 222 12.58 -1.43 -15.89
C ARG A 222 13.82 -2.10 -15.34
N GLN A 223 15.01 -1.63 -15.70
CA GLN A 223 16.27 -2.13 -15.15
C GLN A 223 16.36 -1.89 -13.64
N ASN A 224 16.04 -0.67 -13.18
CA ASN A 224 15.99 -0.36 -11.75
C ASN A 224 14.98 -1.22 -10.99
N LEU A 225 13.80 -1.48 -11.57
CA LEU A 225 12.81 -2.38 -10.98
C LEU A 225 13.33 -3.82 -10.93
N HIS A 226 14.04 -4.27 -11.97
CA HIS A 226 14.63 -5.59 -12.02
C HIS A 226 15.69 -5.78 -10.93
N SER A 227 16.62 -4.83 -10.75
CA SER A 227 17.61 -4.88 -9.66
C SER A 227 16.94 -4.94 -8.28
N ILE A 228 15.90 -4.13 -8.06
CA ILE A 228 15.14 -4.14 -6.80
C ILE A 228 14.45 -5.49 -6.52
N ILE A 229 13.94 -6.16 -7.55
CA ILE A 229 13.26 -7.46 -7.41
C ILE A 229 14.26 -8.62 -7.32
N ALA A 230 15.36 -8.55 -8.07
CA ALA A 230 16.42 -9.55 -8.10
C ALA A 230 17.30 -9.52 -6.83
N GLY A 231 17.27 -8.43 -6.07
CA GLY A 231 18.08 -8.26 -4.86
C GLY A 231 19.55 -7.99 -5.15
N GLU A 232 19.85 -7.45 -6.34
CA GLU A 232 21.17 -6.98 -6.79
C GLU A 232 21.36 -5.49 -6.51
#